data_AF-A0A7H8PN67-F1
#
_entry.id   AF-A0A7H8PN67-F1
#
_cell.length_a   1.000
_cell.length_b   1.000
_cell.length_c   1.000
_cell.angle_alpha   90.00
_cell.angle_beta   90.00
_cell.angle_gamma   90.00
#
_symmetry.space_group_name_H-M   'P 1'
#
loop_
_entity.id
_entity.type
_entity.pdbx_description
1 polymer ?
#
loop_
_entity_poly.entity_id
_entity_poly.type
_entity_poly.pdbx_seq_one_letter_code
_entity_poly.pdbx_strand_id
1 'polypeptide(L)'
;MDHEKVGRIVKEVFEKAKNECVSHSKNALSNHVADEIEEKKYGRISYMTIKRAFERYLFEEINRGKPSKETIDLFCKYLGFTNYKDFIDEKEKKVLIRKDDAERVEAGGKGEEGSRYFPPVYVLIQFIAVMEGILFFILLVCFFCFRSEYQCCTNRIRPVYSE
;
A
#
# COMPACT_ATOMS: atom_id res chain seq x y z
N MET A 1 -4.79 7.92 29.72
CA MET A 1 -4.85 7.32 28.37
C MET A 1 -4.28 5.93 28.45
N ASP A 2 -4.97 4.96 27.86
CA ASP A 2 -4.56 3.56 27.89
C ASP A 2 -3.45 3.30 26.87
N HIS A 3 -2.36 2.67 27.31
CA HIS A 3 -1.17 2.45 26.48
C HIS A 3 -1.45 1.50 25.33
N GLU A 4 -2.31 0.51 25.54
CA GLU A 4 -2.65 -0.46 24.52
C GLU A 4 -3.42 0.21 23.37
N LYS A 5 -4.43 1.02 23.72
CA LYS A 5 -5.22 1.80 22.76
C LYS A 5 -4.37 2.76 21.95
N VAL A 6 -3.45 3.47 22.60
CA VAL A 6 -2.50 4.37 21.90
C VAL A 6 -1.57 3.60 20.97
N GLY A 7 -1.09 2.43 21.40
CA GLY A 7 -0.25 1.58 20.55
C GLY A 7 -0.95 1.13 19.28
N ARG A 8 -2.25 0.81 19.37
CA ARG A 8 -3.08 0.47 18.19
C ARG A 8 -3.20 1.64 17.22
N ILE A 9 -3.47 2.85 17.70
CA ILE A 9 -3.52 4.06 16.86
C ILE A 9 -2.20 4.24 16.10
N VAL A 10 -1.08 4.16 16.83
CA VAL A 10 0.25 4.33 16.23
C VAL A 10 0.55 3.27 15.17
N LYS A 11 0.12 2.02 15.39
CA LYS A 11 0.24 0.94 14.39
C LYS A 11 -0.60 1.21 13.16
N GLU A 12 -1.86 1.63 13.30
CA GLU A 12 -2.73 1.95 12.16
C GLU A 12 -2.21 3.14 11.35
N VAL A 13 -1.66 4.17 12.01
CA VAL A 13 -1.00 5.31 11.33
C VAL A 13 0.19 4.82 10.51
N PHE A 14 1.02 3.97 11.10
CA PHE A 14 2.18 3.41 10.43
C PHE A 14 1.79 2.56 9.21
N GLU A 15 0.76 1.72 9.33
CA GLU A 15 0.25 0.90 8.23
C GLU A 15 -0.30 1.76 7.09
N LYS A 16 -1.07 2.80 7.41
CA LYS A 16 -1.56 3.76 6.42
C LYS A 16 -0.40 4.44 5.69
N ALA A 17 0.57 4.99 6.41
CA ALA A 17 1.73 5.65 5.83
C ALA A 17 2.57 4.69 4.97
N LYS A 18 2.65 3.40 5.35
CA LYS A 18 3.36 2.37 4.57
C LYS A 18 2.70 2.09 3.23
N ASN A 19 1.38 2.24 3.13
CA ASN A 19 0.65 2.06 1.87
C ASN A 19 0.79 3.26 0.94
N GLU A 20 1.01 4.46 1.49
CA GLU A 20 1.12 5.70 0.72
C GLU A 20 2.56 6.03 0.33
N CYS A 21 3.53 5.68 1.19
CA CYS A 21 4.95 5.97 0.96
C CYS A 21 5.66 4.78 0.28
N VAL A 22 6.39 5.07 -0.79
CA VAL A 22 7.23 4.09 -1.51
C VAL A 22 8.41 3.61 -0.64
N SER A 23 8.86 4.42 0.32
CA SER A 23 9.95 4.09 1.22
C SER A 23 9.44 3.53 2.54
N HIS A 24 9.93 2.35 2.92
CA HIS A 24 9.56 1.69 4.17
C HIS A 24 10.52 1.98 5.34
N SER A 25 11.41 2.96 5.19
CA SER A 25 12.32 3.34 6.28
C SER A 25 11.57 4.11 7.37
N LYS A 26 11.93 3.90 8.65
CA LYS A 26 11.27 4.58 9.78
C LYS A 26 11.31 6.11 9.64
N ASN A 27 12.44 6.65 9.17
CA ASN A 27 12.62 8.07 8.96
C ASN A 27 11.73 8.59 7.82
N ALA A 28 11.67 7.87 6.68
CA ALA A 28 10.83 8.28 5.56
C ALA A 28 9.35 8.25 5.93
N LEU A 29 8.89 7.19 6.60
CA LEU A 29 7.50 7.09 7.06
C LEU A 29 7.15 8.17 8.09
N SER A 30 8.08 8.50 8.99
CA SER A 30 7.85 9.57 9.97
C SER A 30 7.79 10.96 9.32
N ASN A 31 8.59 11.19 8.28
CA ASN A 31 8.54 12.43 7.51
C ASN A 31 7.25 12.52 6.71
N HIS A 32 6.86 11.45 5.99
CA HIS A 32 5.60 11.39 5.24
C HIS A 32 4.40 11.76 6.11
N VAL A 33 4.29 11.17 7.30
CA VAL A 33 3.20 11.49 8.23
C VAL A 33 3.26 12.94 8.72
N ALA A 34 4.46 13.50 8.96
CA ALA A 34 4.60 14.90 9.36
C ALA A 34 4.11 15.84 8.25
N ASP A 35 4.56 15.58 7.02
CA ASP A 35 4.25 16.37 5.84
C ASP A 35 2.75 16.34 5.54
N GLU A 36 2.11 15.17 5.59
CA GLU A 36 0.66 15.04 5.34
C GLU A 36 -0.18 15.72 6.43
N ILE A 37 0.26 15.70 7.69
CA ILE A 37 -0.43 16.41 8.79
C ILE A 37 -0.35 17.93 8.58
N GLU A 38 0.81 18.42 8.13
CA GLU A 38 1.03 19.85 7.85
C GLU A 38 0.25 20.30 6.61
N GLU A 39 0.28 19.52 5.52
CA GLU A 39 -0.43 19.78 4.28
C GLU A 39 -1.94 19.88 4.50
N LYS A 40 -2.52 18.96 5.29
CA LYS A 40 -3.95 18.94 5.61
C LYS A 40 -4.35 19.95 6.68
N LYS A 41 -3.42 20.79 7.16
CA LYS A 41 -3.63 21.83 8.17
C LYS A 41 -4.24 21.31 9.48
N TYR A 42 -3.97 20.06 9.84
CA TYR A 42 -4.46 19.50 11.11
C TYR A 42 -3.68 20.03 12.32
N GLY A 43 -2.42 20.42 12.08
CA GLY A 43 -1.51 20.98 13.06
C GLY A 43 -0.07 20.90 12.58
N ARG A 44 0.88 21.15 13.47
CA ARG A 44 2.31 20.99 13.20
C ARG A 44 2.91 19.99 14.17
N ILE A 45 3.54 18.95 13.64
CA ILE A 45 4.23 17.94 14.43
C ILE A 45 5.63 17.72 13.88
N SER A 46 6.61 17.65 14.77
CA SER A 46 7.97 17.33 14.35
C SER A 46 8.06 15.84 14.01
N TYR A 47 8.77 15.53 12.92
CA TYR A 47 9.09 14.15 12.54
C TYR A 47 9.71 13.34 13.69
N MET A 48 10.50 13.98 14.56
CA MET A 48 11.12 13.32 15.71
C MET A 48 10.11 12.82 16.74
N THR A 49 9.00 13.54 16.90
CA THR A 49 7.92 13.13 17.80
C THR A 49 7.22 11.88 17.27
N ILE A 50 6.98 11.84 15.96
CA ILE A 50 6.37 10.67 15.28
C ILE A 50 7.32 9.47 15.36
N LYS A 51 8.60 9.69 15.03
CA LYS A 51 9.63 8.66 15.11
C LYS A 51 9.73 8.05 16.50
N ARG A 52 9.73 8.86 17.56
CA ARG A 52 9.75 8.37 18.95
C ARG A 52 8.51 7.54 19.29
N ALA A 53 7.33 7.93 18.80
CA ALA A 53 6.11 7.16 18.99
C ALA A 53 6.19 5.80 18.26
N PHE A 54 6.69 5.79 17.03
CA PHE A 54 6.95 4.56 16.27
C PHE A 54 7.95 3.65 16.98
N GLU A 55 9.09 4.17 17.40
CA GLU A 55 10.10 3.42 18.16
C GLU A 55 9.51 2.79 19.43
N ARG A 56 8.70 3.56 20.18
CA ARG A 56 8.08 3.08 21.42
C ARG A 56 7.09 1.94 21.20
N TYR A 57 6.22 2.02 20.18
CA TYR A 57 5.07 1.12 20.04
C TYR A 57 5.25 0.01 18.99
N LEU A 58 6.20 0.16 18.06
CA LEU A 58 6.56 -0.89 17.08
C LEU A 58 7.76 -1.72 17.54
N PHE A 59 8.72 -1.10 18.24
CA PHE A 59 9.96 -1.75 18.68
C PHE A 59 10.01 -1.93 20.20
N GLU A 60 8.90 -1.65 20.89
CA GLU A 60 8.75 -1.82 22.35
C GLU A 60 9.85 -1.11 23.16
N GLU A 61 10.39 0.00 22.65
CA GLU A 61 11.39 0.81 23.35
C GLU A 61 10.75 1.56 24.53
N ILE A 62 10.72 0.93 25.71
CA ILE A 62 10.10 1.47 26.93
C ILE A 62 10.74 2.80 27.38
N ASN A 63 12.02 3.02 27.02
CA ASN A 63 12.81 4.20 27.39
C ASN A 63 12.39 5.50 26.69
N ARG A 64 11.56 5.43 25.64
CA ARG A 64 11.09 6.61 24.90
C ARG A 64 9.92 7.27 25.63
N GLY A 65 9.84 8.60 25.63
CA GLY A 65 8.71 9.32 26.25
C GLY A 65 7.34 8.94 25.64
N LYS A 66 6.28 9.04 26.45
CA LYS A 66 4.90 8.83 25.99
C LYS A 66 4.51 9.99 25.05
N PRO A 67 3.81 9.73 23.93
CA PRO A 67 3.29 10.81 23.09
C PRO A 67 2.27 11.63 23.89
N SER A 68 2.23 12.93 23.61
CA SER A 68 1.27 13.84 24.24
C SER A 68 -0.15 13.56 23.74
N LYS A 69 -1.16 14.03 24.49
CA LYS A 69 -2.56 13.94 24.08
C LYS A 69 -2.79 14.63 22.73
N GLU A 70 -2.20 15.81 22.54
CA GLU A 70 -2.29 16.58 21.29
C GLU A 70 -1.72 15.78 20.11
N THR A 71 -0.59 15.11 20.30
CA THR A 71 0.01 14.23 19.29
C THR A 71 -0.91 13.08 18.90
N ILE A 72 -1.58 12.46 19.88
CA ILE A 72 -2.52 11.36 19.63
C ILE A 72 -3.75 11.86 18.87
N ASP A 73 -4.27 13.04 19.21
CA ASP A 73 -5.39 13.63 18.47
C ASP A 73 -5.01 13.96 17.01
N LEU A 74 -3.77 14.40 16.76
CA LEU A 74 -3.25 14.56 15.38
C LEU A 74 -3.17 13.23 14.63
N PHE A 75 -2.77 12.15 15.29
CA PHE A 75 -2.79 10.80 14.71
C PHE A 75 -4.20 10.33 14.38
N CYS A 76 -5.18 10.61 15.24
CA CYS A 76 -6.59 10.31 14.94
C CYS A 76 -7.07 11.08 13.71
N LYS A 77 -6.74 12.37 13.60
CA LYS A 77 -7.07 13.19 12.41
C LYS A 77 -6.42 12.67 11.14
N TYR A 78 -5.16 12.24 11.23
CA TYR A 78 -4.47 11.59 10.12
C TYR A 78 -5.22 10.34 9.62
N LEU A 79 -5.78 9.55 10.53
CA LEU A 79 -6.60 8.38 10.21
C LEU A 79 -8.02 8.72 9.72
N GLY A 80 -8.42 10.00 9.75
CA GLY A 80 -9.75 10.46 9.34
C GLY A 80 -10.77 10.57 10.48
N PHE A 81 -10.35 10.45 11.74
CA PHE A 81 -11.20 10.62 12.92
C PHE A 81 -11.09 12.04 13.49
N THR A 82 -12.16 12.57 14.08
CA THR A 82 -12.11 13.93 14.65
C THR A 82 -11.24 13.98 15.90
N ASN A 83 -11.37 12.97 16.77
CA ASN A 83 -10.76 12.92 18.09
C ASN A 83 -10.41 11.48 18.52
N TYR A 84 -9.64 11.35 19.60
CA TYR A 84 -9.39 10.06 20.25
C TYR A 84 -10.67 9.30 20.64
N LYS A 85 -11.73 10.00 21.08
CA LYS A 85 -12.99 9.36 21.49
C LYS A 85 -13.65 8.64 20.30
N ASP A 86 -13.78 9.33 19.17
CA ASP A 86 -14.37 8.79 17.95
C ASP A 86 -13.68 7.50 17.50
N PHE A 87 -12.34 7.44 17.62
CA PHE A 87 -11.58 6.24 17.30
C PHE A 87 -11.93 5.06 18.21
N ILE A 88 -12.12 5.29 19.51
CA ILE A 88 -12.50 4.25 20.46
C ILE A 88 -13.95 3.81 20.23
N ASP A 89 -14.86 4.76 20.07
CA ASP A 89 -16.28 4.49 19.89
C ASP A 89 -16.55 3.68 18.61
N GLU A 90 -15.85 4.00 17.51
CA GLU A 90 -15.93 3.26 16.24
C GLU A 90 -15.43 1.81 16.40
N LYS A 91 -14.38 1.60 17.19
CA LYS A 91 -13.82 0.26 17.42
C LYS A 91 -14.68 -0.55 18.37
N GLU A 92 -15.24 0.06 19.41
CA GLU A 92 -16.19 -0.60 20.31
C GLU A 92 -17.46 -1.00 19.55
N LYS A 93 -17.95 -0.16 18.63
CA LYS A 93 -19.04 -0.53 17.70
C LYS A 93 -18.69 -1.71 16.80
N LYS A 94 -17.48 -1.73 16.21
CA LYS A 94 -17.04 -2.86 15.36
C LYS A 94 -16.87 -4.18 16.13
N VAL A 95 -16.56 -4.13 17.42
CA VAL A 95 -16.49 -5.34 18.27
C VAL A 95 -17.88 -5.89 18.57
N LEU A 96 -18.89 -5.03 18.76
CA LEU A 96 -20.27 -5.47 19.00
C LEU A 96 -20.85 -6.19 17.77
N ILE A 97 -20.66 -5.63 16.57
CA ILE A 97 -21.14 -6.25 15.32
C ILE A 97 -20.56 -7.65 15.12
N ARG A 98 -19.27 -7.85 15.45
CA ARG A 98 -18.62 -9.18 15.35
C ARG A 98 -19.15 -10.21 16.35
N LYS A 99 -19.71 -9.78 17.48
CA LYS A 99 -20.25 -10.71 18.48
C LYS A 99 -21.62 -11.24 18.05
N ASP A 100 -22.42 -10.40 17.40
CA ASP A 100 -23.74 -10.78 16.88
C ASP A 100 -23.60 -11.79 15.71
N ASP A 101 -22.51 -11.72 14.95
CA ASP A 101 -22.20 -12.67 13.87
C ASP A 101 -21.53 -13.98 14.36
N ALA A 102 -20.90 -13.98 15.54
CA ALA A 102 -20.16 -15.13 16.06
C ALA A 102 -21.08 -16.23 16.64
N GLU A 103 -22.24 -15.87 17.19
CA GLU A 103 -23.18 -16.85 17.79
C GLU A 103 -23.79 -17.82 16.76
N ARG A 104 -23.71 -17.50 15.45
CA ARG A 104 -24.24 -18.36 14.38
C ARG A 104 -23.22 -19.29 13.73
N VAL A 105 -21.93 -19.20 14.09
CA VAL A 105 -20.83 -19.84 13.32
C VAL A 105 -20.04 -20.89 14.13
N GLU A 106 -20.36 -21.15 15.40
CA GLU A 106 -19.67 -22.20 16.18
C GLU A 106 -20.16 -23.63 15.87
N ALA A 107 -20.19 -23.97 14.59
CA ALA A 107 -19.94 -25.32 14.10
C ALA A 107 -18.74 -25.26 13.15
N GLY A 108 -17.55 -25.11 13.74
CA GLY A 108 -16.28 -25.42 13.08
C GLY A 108 -15.47 -24.22 12.59
N GLY A 109 -14.26 -24.11 13.14
CA GLY A 109 -13.16 -23.40 12.49
C GLY A 109 -12.45 -22.39 13.38
N LYS A 110 -11.23 -22.73 13.81
CA LYS A 110 -10.27 -21.81 14.42
C LYS A 110 -10.09 -20.59 13.50
N GLY A 111 -10.53 -19.42 13.95
CA GLY A 111 -10.36 -18.16 13.24
C GLY A 111 -8.96 -17.61 13.43
N GLU A 112 -8.13 -17.68 12.37
CA GLU A 112 -6.87 -16.96 12.28
C GLU A 112 -7.16 -15.45 12.09
N GLU A 113 -6.55 -14.63 12.94
CA GLU A 113 -6.68 -13.17 12.93
C GLU A 113 -6.10 -12.58 11.64
N GLY A 114 -7.00 -12.00 10.84
CA GLY A 114 -6.74 -11.48 9.51
C GLY A 114 -5.76 -10.32 9.46
N SER A 115 -4.48 -10.64 9.32
CA SER A 115 -3.51 -9.87 8.55
C SER A 115 -3.92 -9.96 7.07
N ARG A 116 -4.36 -8.85 6.48
CA ARG A 116 -4.58 -8.76 5.03
C ARG A 116 -3.20 -8.67 4.34
N TYR A 117 -2.55 -9.82 4.25
CA TYR A 117 -1.34 -10.07 3.47
C TYR A 117 -1.74 -10.05 1.99
N PHE A 118 -1.44 -8.97 1.27
CA PHE A 118 -1.51 -8.97 -0.20
C PHE A 118 -0.33 -9.78 -0.73
N PRO A 119 -0.53 -10.92 -1.41
CA PRO A 119 0.57 -11.77 -1.83
C PRO A 119 1.36 -11.13 -2.99
N PRO A 120 2.68 -11.41 -3.12
CA PRO A 120 3.53 -10.98 -4.23
C PRO A 120 3.07 -11.48 -5.62
N VAL A 121 1.97 -12.25 -5.67
CA VAL A 121 1.37 -12.81 -6.89
C VAL A 121 0.78 -11.71 -7.78
N TYR A 122 0.20 -10.64 -7.22
CA TYR A 122 -0.35 -9.56 -8.05
C TYR A 122 0.75 -8.77 -8.78
N VAL A 123 1.89 -8.59 -8.12
CA VAL A 123 3.09 -7.99 -8.72
C VAL A 123 3.64 -8.89 -9.82
N LEU A 124 3.71 -10.22 -9.59
CA LEU A 124 4.13 -11.18 -10.62
C LEU A 124 3.19 -11.20 -11.84
N ILE A 125 1.87 -11.12 -11.64
CA ILE A 125 0.89 -11.07 -12.74
C ILE A 125 1.10 -9.81 -13.60
N GLN A 126 1.37 -8.66 -12.97
CA GLN A 126 1.68 -7.42 -13.70
C GLN A 126 2.98 -7.53 -14.51
N PHE A 127 4.02 -8.18 -13.99
CA PHE A 127 5.26 -8.42 -14.74
C PHE A 127 5.05 -9.34 -15.94
N ILE A 128 4.24 -10.39 -15.82
CA ILE A 128 3.96 -11.31 -16.93
C ILE A 128 3.25 -10.59 -18.08
N ALA A 129 2.23 -9.76 -17.78
CA ALA A 129 1.50 -9.00 -18.81
C ALA A 129 2.40 -8.00 -19.57
N VAL A 130 3.35 -7.36 -18.88
CA VAL A 130 4.32 -6.45 -19.52
C VAL A 130 5.29 -7.22 -20.42
N MET A 131 5.76 -8.40 -19.98
CA MET A 131 6.68 -9.22 -20.77
C MET A 131 6.02 -9.80 -22.02
N GLU A 132 4.76 -10.23 -21.95
CA GLU A 132 4.00 -10.68 -23.13
C GLU A 132 3.80 -9.54 -24.14
N GLY A 133 3.51 -8.32 -23.67
CA GLY A 133 3.38 -7.15 -24.52
C GLY A 133 4.67 -6.78 -25.26
N ILE A 134 5.82 -6.82 -24.57
CA ILE A 134 7.12 -6.54 -25.18
C ILE A 134 7.48 -7.61 -26.23
N LEU A 135 7.26 -8.89 -25.93
CA LEU A 135 7.54 -9.97 -26.87
C LEU A 135 6.66 -9.86 -28.13
N PHE A 136 5.37 -9.55 -27.97
CA PHE A 136 4.46 -9.33 -29.09
C PHE A 136 4.89 -8.14 -29.96
N PHE A 137 5.35 -7.06 -29.33
CA PHE A 137 5.86 -5.89 -30.03
C PHE A 137 7.12 -6.21 -30.86
N ILE A 138 8.06 -6.98 -30.30
CA ILE A 138 9.26 -7.42 -31.02
C ILE A 138 8.88 -8.31 -32.22
N LEU A 139 7.94 -9.25 -32.05
CA LEU A 139 7.47 -10.11 -33.14
C LEU A 139 6.78 -9.31 -34.24
N LEU A 140 5.99 -8.29 -33.90
CA LEU A 140 5.37 -7.39 -34.89
C LEU A 140 6.42 -6.61 -35.69
N VAL A 141 7.44 -6.07 -35.03
CA VAL A 141 8.54 -5.36 -35.71
C VAL A 141 9.30 -6.30 -36.64
N CYS A 142 9.63 -7.51 -36.18
CA CYS A 142 10.28 -8.53 -37.01
C CYS A 142 9.40 -8.92 -38.21
N PHE A 143 8.09 -9.08 -38.03
CA PHE A 143 7.16 -9.38 -39.12
C PHE A 143 7.07 -8.24 -40.13
N PHE A 144 7.08 -6.98 -39.66
CA PHE A 144 7.07 -5.81 -40.53
C PHE A 144 8.38 -5.67 -41.31
N CYS A 145 9.53 -5.91 -40.67
CA CYS A 145 10.83 -5.97 -41.33
C CYS A 145 10.88 -7.08 -42.39
N PHE A 146 10.40 -8.28 -42.05
CA PHE A 146 10.37 -9.41 -42.98
C PHE A 146 9.45 -9.15 -44.17
N ARG A 147 8.28 -8.52 -43.95
CA ARG A 147 7.34 -8.17 -45.03
C ARG A 147 7.90 -7.12 -45.99
N SER A 148 8.81 -6.26 -45.54
CA SER A 148 9.49 -5.27 -46.39
C SER A 148 10.39 -5.91 -47.46
N GLU A 149 11.00 -7.05 -47.17
CA GLU A 149 11.91 -7.73 -48.11
C GLU A 149 11.18 -8.48 -49.25
N TYR A 150 9.93 -8.92 -49.06
CA TYR A 150 9.20 -9.65 -50.11
C TYR A 150 8.72 -8.79 -51.28
N GLN A 151 8.67 -7.46 -51.15
CA GLN A 151 8.29 -6.58 -52.27
C GLN A 151 9.43 -6.32 -53.27
N CYS A 152 10.68 -6.70 -52.97
CA CYS A 152 11.78 -6.53 -53.93
C CYS A 152 12.01 -7.73 -54.88
N CYS A 153 11.48 -8.92 -54.59
CA CYS A 153 11.81 -10.12 -55.36
C CYS A 153 10.82 -10.48 -56.49
N THR A 154 9.66 -9.83 -56.60
CA THR A 154 8.65 -10.18 -57.63
C THR A 154 8.73 -9.37 -58.92
N ASN A 155 9.63 -8.39 -59.04
CA ASN A 155 9.65 -7.48 -60.19
C ASN A 155 10.74 -7.76 -61.24
N ARG A 156 11.37 -8.94 -61.23
CA ARG A 156 12.45 -9.29 -62.19
C ARG A 156 12.30 -10.69 -62.79
N ILE A 157 11.14 -11.05 -63.34
CA ILE A 157 11.06 -12.07 -64.39
C ILE A 157 9.99 -11.65 -65.41
N ARG A 158 10.39 -10.89 -66.44
CA ARG A 158 9.63 -10.82 -67.71
C ARG A 158 10.19 -11.89 -68.65
N PRO A 159 9.35 -12.69 -69.33
CA PRO A 159 9.80 -13.55 -70.41
C PRO A 159 10.14 -12.69 -71.64
N VAL A 160 11.34 -12.85 -72.16
CA VAL A 160 11.73 -12.31 -73.48
C VAL A 160 11.25 -13.33 -74.52
N TYR A 161 10.16 -13.00 -75.20
CA TYR A 161 9.90 -13.53 -76.54
C TYR A 161 10.64 -12.62 -77.54
N SER A 162 11.41 -13.21 -78.44
CA SER A 162 11.85 -12.56 -79.68
C SER A 162 11.67 -13.55 -80.81
N GLU A 163 11.02 -13.04 -81.86
CA GLU A 163 10.82 -13.62 -83.19
C GLU A 163 12.14 -13.83 -83.94
#